data_AF-A0A844GEY6-F1
#
_entry.id   AF-A0A844GEY6-F1
#
_cell.length_a   1.000
_cell.length_b   1.000
_cell.length_c   1.000
_cell.angle_alpha   90.00
_cell.angle_beta   90.00
_cell.angle_gamma   90.00
#
_symmetry.space_group_name_H-M   'P 1'
#
loop_
_entity.id
_entity.type
_entity.pdbx_description
1 polymer ?
#
loop_
_entity_poly.entity_id
_entity_poly.type
_entity_poly.pdbx_seq_one_letter_code
_entity_poly.pdbx_strand_id
1 'polypeptide(L)'
;MTSEERELLKRMDAGELDGMVGDMFQTDGGSTVWTIIKNGIPVRFKQGPGGKFFNGKENERYEGVLHTLAKWMTNEERLDFLRKFGWLIHDAAVNAYSAKFKPKK
;
A
#
# COMPACT_ATOMS: atom_id res chain seq x y z
N MET A 1 14.70 -13.43 12.85
CA MET A 1 14.53 -11.98 12.81
C MET A 1 15.87 -11.31 13.09
N THR A 2 16.44 -10.62 12.10
CA THR A 2 17.75 -9.93 12.19
C THR A 2 17.65 -8.61 12.98
N SER A 3 18.79 -7.99 13.31
CA SER A 3 18.82 -6.66 13.94
C SER A 3 18.20 -5.59 13.02
N GLU A 4 18.49 -5.65 11.73
CA GLU A 4 17.89 -4.78 10.71
C GLU A 4 16.37 -4.93 10.66
N GLU A 5 15.85 -6.16 10.67
CA GLU A 5 14.40 -6.42 10.66
C GLU A 5 13.70 -5.88 11.92
N ARG A 6 14.34 -5.99 13.08
CA ARG A 6 13.83 -5.39 14.33
C ARG A 6 13.75 -3.88 14.24
N GLU A 7 14.78 -3.24 13.68
CA GLU A 7 14.80 -1.79 13.54
C GLU A 7 13.74 -1.31 12.55
N LEU A 8 13.58 -1.99 11.42
CA LEU A 8 12.52 -1.67 10.45
C LEU A 8 11.12 -1.78 11.06
N LEU A 9 10.85 -2.84 11.83
CA LEU A 9 9.58 -3.00 12.52
C LEU A 9 9.35 -1.90 13.56
N LYS A 10 10.39 -1.51 14.31
CA LYS A 10 10.31 -0.41 15.26
C LYS A 10 9.98 0.92 14.57
N ARG A 11 10.57 1.20 13.41
CA ARG A 11 10.27 2.38 12.60
C ARG A 11 8.84 2.35 12.04
N MET A 12 8.34 1.17 11.66
CA MET A 12 6.93 1.00 11.30
C MET A 12 6.01 1.31 12.49
N ASP A 13 6.29 0.73 13.66
CA ASP A 13 5.49 0.95 14.88
C ASP A 13 5.51 2.42 15.33
N ALA A 14 6.62 3.13 15.08
CA ALA A 14 6.76 4.57 15.31
C ALA A 14 6.01 5.43 14.27
N GLY A 15 5.48 4.84 13.20
CA GLY A 15 4.79 5.55 12.12
C GLY A 15 5.72 6.30 11.16
N GLU A 16 7.04 6.08 11.23
CA GLU A 16 8.00 6.77 10.36
C GLU A 16 7.84 6.39 8.89
N LEU A 17 7.28 5.21 8.63
CA LEU A 17 7.03 4.68 7.29
C LEU A 17 5.57 4.85 6.86
N ASP A 18 4.75 5.56 7.64
CA ASP A 18 3.34 5.78 7.30
C ASP A 18 3.22 6.67 6.06
N GLY A 19 2.23 6.36 5.22
CA GLY A 19 1.98 7.09 3.98
C GLY A 19 1.73 6.19 2.78
N MET A 20 1.76 6.81 1.60
CA MET A 20 1.53 6.14 0.33
C MET A 20 2.73 5.27 -0.07
N VAL A 21 2.47 4.05 -0.53
CA VAL A 21 3.50 3.14 -1.05
C VAL A 21 3.36 3.05 -2.56
N GLY A 22 4.31 3.64 -3.28
CA GLY A 22 4.24 3.81 -4.73
C GLY A 22 3.07 4.70 -5.16
N ASP A 23 2.59 4.50 -6.38
CA ASP A 23 1.51 5.29 -6.96
C ASP A 23 0.16 4.58 -6.87
N MET A 24 -0.90 5.39 -6.89
CA MET A 24 -2.25 4.93 -7.14
C MET A 24 -2.37 4.59 -8.63
N PHE A 25 -2.95 3.44 -8.97
CA PHE A 25 -3.14 3.06 -10.36
C PHE A 25 -4.56 2.60 -10.63
N GLN A 26 -5.03 2.86 -11.86
CA GLN A 26 -6.31 2.38 -12.34
C GLN A 26 -6.12 1.05 -13.08
N THR A 27 -7.01 0.10 -12.80
CA THR A 27 -7.12 -1.13 -13.56
C THR A 27 -7.96 -0.90 -14.82
N ASP A 28 -7.79 -1.73 -15.84
CA ASP A 28 -8.59 -1.67 -17.08
C ASP A 28 -10.11 -1.69 -16.84
N GLY A 29 -10.56 -2.32 -15.75
CA GLY A 29 -11.96 -2.33 -15.31
C GLY A 29 -12.44 -1.06 -14.59
N GLY A 30 -11.70 0.05 -14.65
CA GLY A 30 -12.05 1.34 -14.05
C GLY A 30 -11.95 1.40 -12.52
N SER A 31 -11.48 0.33 -11.87
CA SER A 31 -11.19 0.34 -10.43
C SER A 31 -9.87 1.03 -10.12
N THR A 32 -9.79 1.72 -9.00
CA THR A 32 -8.58 2.38 -8.51
C THR A 32 -7.96 1.55 -7.39
N VAL A 33 -6.67 1.25 -7.45
CA VAL A 33 -5.93 0.45 -6.46
C VAL A 33 -4.79 1.27 -5.90
N TRP A 34 -4.62 1.23 -4.58
CA TRP A 34 -3.50 1.87 -3.90
C TRP A 34 -3.10 1.10 -2.65
N THR A 35 -1.88 1.35 -2.19
CA THR A 35 -1.34 0.76 -0.97
C THR A 35 -0.85 1.87 -0.06
N ILE A 36 -1.20 1.81 1.22
CA ILE A 36 -0.72 2.73 2.25
C ILE A 36 -0.18 1.95 3.44
N ILE A 37 0.75 2.54 4.17
CA ILE A 37 1.07 2.14 5.54
C ILE A 37 0.33 3.10 6.46
N LYS A 38 -0.47 2.55 7.37
CA LYS A 38 -1.22 3.30 8.37
C LYS A 38 -0.99 2.70 9.74
N ASN A 39 -0.46 3.50 10.66
CA ASN A 39 -0.09 3.09 12.01
C ASN A 39 0.86 1.86 11.98
N GLY A 40 1.85 1.89 11.10
CA GLY A 40 2.80 0.78 10.95
C GLY A 40 2.21 -0.50 10.35
N ILE A 41 1.00 -0.45 9.82
CA ILE A 41 0.33 -1.59 9.19
C ILE A 41 0.09 -1.28 7.70
N PRO A 42 0.74 -2.01 6.78
CA PRO A 42 0.44 -1.91 5.36
C PRO A 42 -0.97 -2.42 5.05
N VAL A 43 -1.69 -1.69 4.20
CA VAL A 43 -3.03 -2.00 3.72
C VAL A 43 -3.13 -1.68 2.24
N ARG A 44 -3.66 -2.62 1.46
CA ARG A 44 -3.99 -2.41 0.04
C ARG A 44 -5.49 -2.26 -0.13
N PHE A 45 -5.88 -1.19 -0.79
CA PHE A 45 -7.27 -0.87 -1.10
C PHE A 45 -7.55 -1.02 -2.59
N LYS A 46 -8.81 -1.29 -2.90
CA LYS A 46 -9.38 -1.20 -4.24
C LYS A 46 -10.73 -0.51 -4.16
N GLN A 47 -10.87 0.58 -4.88
CA GLN A 47 -12.16 1.21 -5.11
C GLN A 47 -12.70 0.77 -6.47
N GLY A 48 -13.93 0.28 -6.51
CA GLY A 48 -14.61 -0.07 -7.75
C GLY A 48 -14.77 1.14 -8.69
N PRO A 49 -15.21 0.92 -9.94
CA PRO A 49 -15.52 2.03 -10.83
C PRO A 49 -16.66 2.86 -10.24
N GLY A 50 -16.41 4.17 -10.11
CA GLY A 50 -17.47 5.14 -9.88
C GLY A 50 -18.26 5.43 -11.16
N GLY A 51 -19.30 6.23 -11.04
CA GLY A 51 -20.10 6.62 -12.19
C GLY A 51 -20.77 7.97 -12.00
N LYS A 52 -21.55 8.36 -13.00
CA LYS A 52 -22.45 9.51 -12.91
C LYS A 52 -23.83 9.14 -13.44
N PHE A 53 -24.88 9.64 -12.81
CA PHE A 53 -26.24 9.50 -13.27
C PHE A 53 -26.96 10.85 -13.21
N PHE A 54 -27.95 11.03 -14.08
CA PHE A 54 -28.77 12.24 -14.10
C PHE A 54 -29.96 12.06 -13.14
N ASN A 55 -30.05 12.88 -12.09
CA ASN A 55 -31.11 12.80 -11.09
C ASN A 55 -32.41 13.53 -11.50
N GLY A 56 -32.50 13.98 -12.74
CA GLY A 56 -33.61 14.80 -13.25
C GLY A 56 -33.37 16.32 -13.19
N LYS A 57 -32.30 16.77 -12.52
CA LYS A 57 -31.86 18.18 -12.46
C LYS A 57 -30.38 18.33 -12.84
N GLU A 58 -29.52 17.47 -12.31
CA GLU A 58 -28.08 17.50 -12.50
C GLU A 58 -27.46 16.10 -12.59
N ASN A 59 -26.18 16.04 -13.00
CA ASN A 59 -25.41 14.81 -12.98
C ASN A 59 -24.76 14.63 -11.61
N GLU A 60 -25.25 13.67 -10.84
CA GLU A 60 -24.61 13.26 -9.60
C GLU A 60 -23.51 12.24 -9.87
N ARG A 61 -22.37 12.36 -9.17
CA ARG A 61 -21.31 11.35 -9.17
C ARG A 61 -21.45 10.45 -7.95
N TYR A 62 -21.31 9.15 -8.15
CA TYR A 62 -21.15 8.20 -7.06
C TYR A 62 -19.77 7.57 -7.11
N GLU A 63 -19.21 7.32 -5.93
CA GLU A 63 -17.97 6.58 -5.78
C GLU A 63 -18.23 5.07 -5.88
N GLY A 64 -17.26 4.35 -6.44
CA GLY A 64 -17.32 2.89 -6.44
C GLY A 64 -17.08 2.33 -5.04
N VAL A 65 -17.50 1.07 -4.83
CA VAL A 65 -17.36 0.40 -3.54
C VAL A 65 -15.89 0.25 -3.14
N LEU A 66 -15.56 0.64 -1.91
CA LEU A 66 -14.22 0.49 -1.35
C LEU A 66 -14.04 -0.91 -0.73
N HIS A 67 -13.01 -1.61 -1.17
CA HIS A 67 -12.60 -2.91 -0.66
C HIS A 67 -11.18 -2.85 -0.09
N THR A 68 -10.97 -3.55 1.03
CA THR A 68 -9.63 -3.86 1.54
C THR A 68 -9.19 -5.18 0.90
N LEU A 69 -8.19 -5.14 0.03
CA LEU A 69 -7.69 -6.33 -0.68
C LEU A 69 -6.69 -7.13 0.14
N ALA A 70 -5.83 -6.45 0.89
CA ALA A 70 -4.80 -7.09 1.71
C ALA A 70 -4.45 -6.21 2.90
N LYS A 71 -4.07 -6.86 4.00
CA LYS A 71 -3.57 -6.22 5.22
C LYS A 71 -2.46 -7.10 5.78
N TRP A 72 -1.31 -6.48 6.10
CA TRP A 72 -0.14 -7.18 6.64
C TRP A 72 -0.03 -6.86 8.13
N MET A 73 -0.62 -7.69 8.98
CA MET A 73 -0.78 -7.41 10.41
C MET A 73 0.37 -7.96 11.25
N THR A 74 0.87 -9.16 10.91
CA THR A 74 1.91 -9.79 11.72
C THR A 74 3.29 -9.21 11.39
N ASN A 75 4.25 -9.34 12.30
CA ASN A 75 5.63 -8.90 12.04
C ASN A 75 6.22 -9.55 10.79
N GLU A 76 5.93 -10.83 10.58
CA GLU A 76 6.40 -11.59 9.41
C GLU A 76 5.77 -11.07 8.11
N GLU A 77 4.46 -10.80 8.12
CA GLU A 77 3.74 -10.20 6.99
C GLU A 77 4.27 -8.79 6.68
N ARG A 78 4.51 -7.97 7.70
CA ARG A 78 5.06 -6.62 7.53
C ARG A 78 6.46 -6.67 6.92
N LEU A 79 7.31 -7.60 7.36
CA LEU A 79 8.62 -7.80 6.77
C LEU A 79 8.51 -8.32 5.32
N ASP A 80 7.63 -9.27 5.03
CA ASP A 80 7.37 -9.74 3.67
C ASP A 80 6.90 -8.60 2.75
N PHE A 81 6.05 -7.71 3.27
CA PHE A 81 5.66 -6.49 2.57
C PHE A 81 6.85 -5.61 2.23
N LEU A 82 7.73 -5.30 3.19
CA LEU A 82 8.93 -4.50 2.96
C LEU A 82 9.91 -5.19 1.98
N ARG A 83 10.02 -6.52 2.00
CA ARG A 83 10.84 -7.25 1.02
C ARG A 83 10.33 -7.05 -0.40
N LYS A 84 9.01 -7.20 -0.61
CA LYS A 84 8.36 -7.17 -1.94
C LYS A 84 8.14 -5.75 -2.48
N PHE A 85 7.70 -4.84 -1.62
CA PHE A 85 7.24 -3.49 -2.00
C PHE A 85 8.07 -2.37 -1.40
N GLY A 86 9.06 -2.68 -0.55
CA GLY A 86 9.88 -1.64 0.09
C GLY A 86 10.58 -0.73 -0.90
N TRP A 87 10.94 -1.22 -2.10
CA TRP A 87 11.50 -0.42 -3.18
C TRP A 87 10.59 0.70 -3.74
N LEU A 88 9.30 0.71 -3.36
CA LEU A 88 8.32 1.75 -3.70
C LEU A 88 8.18 2.81 -2.60
N ILE A 89 8.88 2.66 -1.47
CA ILE A 89 8.83 3.59 -0.34
C ILE A 89 9.97 4.59 -0.48
N HIS A 90 9.69 5.86 -0.22
CA HIS A 90 10.70 6.92 -0.23
C HIS A 90 11.58 6.90 1.04
N ASP A 91 12.19 5.75 1.34
CA ASP A 91 13.11 5.57 2.45
C ASP A 91 14.33 4.72 2.01
N ALA A 92 15.53 5.25 2.23
CA ALA A 92 16.76 4.62 1.76
C ALA A 92 17.03 3.26 2.43
N ALA A 93 16.74 3.12 3.72
CA ALA A 93 16.98 1.88 4.45
C ALA A 93 15.99 0.79 4.00
N VAL A 94 14.72 1.14 3.82
CA VAL A 94 13.70 0.23 3.30
C VAL A 94 14.00 -0.20 1.87
N ASN A 95 14.43 0.73 1.02
CA ASN A 95 14.85 0.43 -0.35
C ASN A 95 16.04 -0.54 -0.39
N ALA A 96 17.05 -0.30 0.44
CA ALA A 96 18.21 -1.18 0.57
C ALA A 96 17.81 -2.57 1.09
N TYR A 97 16.90 -2.64 2.06
CA TYR A 97 16.37 -3.90 2.56
C TYR A 97 15.64 -4.68 1.46
N SER A 98 14.71 -4.05 0.74
CA SER A 98 13.97 -4.68 -0.37
C SER A 98 14.92 -5.18 -1.47
N ALA A 99 15.96 -4.41 -1.81
CA ALA A 99 16.94 -4.77 -2.83
C ALA A 99 17.68 -6.09 -2.55
N LYS A 100 17.89 -6.46 -1.27
CA LYS A 100 18.53 -7.74 -0.88
C LYS A 100 17.74 -8.97 -1.32
N PHE A 101 16.43 -8.84 -1.50
CA PHE A 101 15.51 -9.94 -1.83
C PHE A 101 15.04 -9.90 -3.29
N LYS A 102 15.45 -8.89 -4.08
CA LYS A 102 15.16 -8.87 -5.51
C LYS A 102 15.96 -9.99 -6.20
N PRO A 103 15.35 -10.79 -7.09
CA PRO A 103 16.09 -11.78 -7.85
C PRO A 103 17.14 -11.08 -8.70
N LYS A 104 18.39 -11.54 -8.61
CA LYS A 104 19.46 -11.10 -9.52
C LYS A 104 19.19 -11.74 -10.88
N LYS A 105 19.13 -10.92 -11.92
CA LYS A 105 19.11 -11.39 -13.32
C LYS A 105 20.41 -12.10 -13.66
#